data_AF-A0A817RB98-F1
#
_entry.id   AF-A0A817RB98-F1
#
_cell.length_a   1.000
_cell.length_b   1.000
_cell.length_c   1.000
_cell.angle_alpha   90.00
_cell.angle_beta   90.00
_cell.angle_gamma   90.00
#
_symmetry.space_group_name_H-M   'P 1'
#
loop_
_entity.id
_entity.type
_entity.pdbx_description
1 polymer ?
#
loop_
_entity_poly.entity_id
_entity_poly.type
_entity_poly.pdbx_seq_one_letter_code
_entity_poly.pdbx_strand_id
1 'polypeptide(L)'
;EYYIENMKSLGDLQSIEVDITHPNIRKLGLDYIEINDLKTNDSYRFNINRILDSKNPKMIAKAEPISRSIKNTTSTKMSHNRLSLPNIPSTISAKKNFDQLTMDIPQGAKPSINNNFIVSIKTGDSSLMGTDSKVQLQLYGDKGISEKMNLNKSETNSKNLFEKDNYDTFSLNIPDI
;
A
#
# COMPACT_ATOMS: atom_id res chain seq x y z
N GLU A 1 -26.64 21.89 -2.77
CA GLU A 1 -26.80 20.43 -2.95
C GLU A 1 -25.41 19.81 -2.99
N TYR A 2 -25.11 18.86 -2.12
CA TYR A 2 -23.83 18.14 -2.14
C TYR A 2 -23.97 16.98 -3.13
N TYR A 3 -23.27 17.06 -4.27
CA TYR A 3 -23.03 15.91 -5.13
C TYR A 3 -22.13 14.94 -4.33
N ILE A 4 -22.74 13.96 -3.67
CA ILE A 4 -22.04 12.73 -3.33
C ILE A 4 -21.97 11.99 -4.65
N GLU A 5 -20.94 12.27 -5.45
CA GLU A 5 -20.62 11.39 -6.57
C GLU A 5 -20.42 10.00 -5.97
N ASN A 6 -21.30 9.07 -6.34
CA ASN A 6 -21.13 7.64 -6.16
C ASN A 6 -19.92 7.18 -6.99
N MET A 7 -18.72 7.68 -6.65
CA MET A 7 -17.47 7.19 -7.22
C MET A 7 -17.36 5.75 -6.77
N LYS A 8 -17.47 4.80 -7.70
CA LYS A 8 -17.41 3.39 -7.32
C LYS A 8 -15.95 3.11 -6.97
N SER A 9 -15.68 3.02 -5.68
CA SER A 9 -14.41 2.55 -5.17
C SER A 9 -14.25 1.04 -5.45
N LEU A 10 -13.02 0.55 -5.52
CA LEU A 10 -12.74 -0.90 -5.44
C LEU A 10 -13.32 -1.51 -4.14
N GLY A 11 -13.54 -0.69 -3.12
CA GLY A 11 -13.96 -1.11 -1.79
C GLY A 11 -12.81 -1.75 -1.03
N ASP A 12 -13.12 -2.69 -0.13
CA ASP A 12 -12.11 -3.34 0.70
C ASP A 12 -11.29 -4.29 -0.18
N LEU A 13 -9.97 -4.10 -0.22
CA LEU A 13 -9.09 -4.96 -1.01
C LEU A 13 -9.14 -6.41 -0.50
N GLN A 14 -9.39 -7.35 -1.41
CA GLN A 14 -9.54 -8.78 -1.13
C GLN A 14 -8.35 -9.59 -1.65
N SER A 15 -7.87 -9.24 -2.84
CA SER A 15 -6.75 -9.93 -3.47
C SER A 15 -6.02 -9.06 -4.49
N ILE A 16 -4.84 -9.51 -4.89
CA ILE A 16 -4.10 -8.96 -6.03
C ILE A 16 -3.74 -10.06 -7.02
N GLU A 17 -3.61 -9.71 -8.29
CA GLU A 17 -2.93 -10.53 -9.30
C GLU A 17 -1.60 -9.86 -9.68
N VAL A 18 -0.51 -10.62 -9.64
CA VAL A 18 0.80 -10.20 -10.13
C VAL A 18 1.14 -11.03 -11.36
N ASP A 19 1.57 -10.36 -12.43
CA ASP A 19 1.91 -10.95 -13.73
C ASP A 19 3.30 -10.47 -14.17
N ILE A 20 4.16 -11.39 -14.62
CA ILE A 20 5.42 -11.06 -15.27
C ILE A 20 5.36 -11.34 -16.77
N THR A 21 5.56 -10.30 -17.57
CA THR A 21 5.36 -10.37 -19.03
C THR A 21 6.68 -10.18 -19.78
N HIS A 22 7.25 -11.27 -20.35
CA HIS A 22 8.37 -11.21 -21.30
C HIS A 22 8.49 -12.52 -22.14
N PRO A 23 9.11 -12.52 -23.34
CA PRO A 23 9.41 -13.75 -24.07
C PRO A 23 10.51 -14.63 -23.44
N ASN A 24 11.40 -14.05 -22.61
CA ASN A 24 12.53 -14.73 -21.95
C ASN A 24 12.51 -14.45 -20.43
N ILE A 25 11.43 -14.84 -19.76
CA ILE A 25 11.20 -14.49 -18.35
C ILE A 25 12.32 -15.00 -17.44
N ARG A 26 13.02 -14.07 -16.78
CA ARG A 26 13.81 -14.37 -15.59
C ARG A 26 12.88 -14.52 -14.39
N LYS A 27 13.20 -15.47 -13.51
CA LYS A 27 12.45 -15.74 -12.29
C LYS A 27 12.31 -14.46 -11.46
N LEU A 28 11.14 -14.24 -10.89
CA LEU A 28 10.91 -13.18 -9.91
C LEU A 28 10.43 -13.82 -8.61
N GLY A 29 11.22 -13.70 -7.55
CA GLY A 29 10.83 -14.14 -6.22
C GLY A 29 10.32 -12.96 -5.41
N LEU A 30 9.08 -13.04 -4.94
CA LEU A 30 8.49 -12.01 -4.08
C LEU A 30 8.17 -12.62 -2.72
N ASP A 31 8.49 -11.88 -1.66
CA ASP A 31 8.12 -12.27 -0.30
C ASP A 31 6.71 -11.77 0.00
N TYR A 32 6.50 -10.46 -0.11
CA TYR A 32 5.21 -9.83 0.11
C TYR A 32 5.06 -8.50 -0.66
N ILE A 33 3.81 -8.06 -0.79
CA ILE A 33 3.44 -6.73 -1.26
C ILE A 33 2.61 -6.04 -0.19
N GLU A 34 2.89 -4.77 0.07
CA GLU A 34 2.09 -3.91 0.92
C GLU A 34 1.41 -2.83 0.09
N ILE A 35 0.15 -2.59 0.35
CA ILE A 35 -0.65 -1.57 -0.32
C ILE A 35 -1.28 -0.68 0.74
N ASN A 36 -1.05 0.63 0.63
CA ASN A 36 -1.75 1.65 1.38
C ASN A 36 -2.74 2.35 0.46
N ASP A 37 -4.03 2.26 0.77
CA ASP A 37 -5.08 3.05 0.15
C ASP A 37 -5.13 4.43 0.80
N LEU A 38 -4.73 5.46 0.06
CA LEU A 38 -4.63 6.82 0.58
C LEU A 38 -6.00 7.49 0.79
N LYS A 39 -7.07 6.96 0.17
CA LYS A 39 -8.44 7.47 0.36
C LYS A 39 -9.04 6.99 1.68
N THR A 40 -8.84 5.71 1.99
CA THR A 40 -9.36 5.09 3.22
C THR A 40 -8.37 5.12 4.38
N ASN A 41 -7.08 5.30 4.08
CA ASN A 41 -5.95 5.15 5.00
C ASN A 41 -5.89 3.72 5.60
N ASP A 42 -6.33 2.74 4.81
CA ASP A 42 -6.25 1.32 5.13
C ASP A 42 -5.01 0.71 4.48
N SER A 43 -4.31 -0.14 5.24
CA SER A 43 -3.11 -0.84 4.78
C SER A 43 -3.34 -2.34 4.71
N TYR A 44 -2.88 -2.96 3.63
CA TYR A 44 -3.04 -4.38 3.34
C TYR A 44 -1.68 -5.00 3.04
N ARG A 45 -1.43 -6.21 3.54
CA ARG A 45 -0.31 -7.06 3.15
C ARG A 45 -0.81 -8.23 2.29
N PHE A 46 -0.03 -8.60 1.30
CA PHE A 46 -0.26 -9.76 0.45
C PHE A 46 0.98 -10.64 0.54
N ASN A 47 0.89 -11.72 1.32
CA ASN A 47 1.98 -12.69 1.42
C ASN A 47 2.05 -13.50 0.12
N ILE A 48 3.22 -13.49 -0.52
CA ILE A 48 3.45 -14.16 -1.80
C ILE A 48 4.29 -15.42 -1.61
N ASN A 49 5.50 -15.28 -1.03
CA ASN A 49 6.46 -16.36 -0.77
C ASN A 49 6.57 -17.36 -1.94
N ARG A 50 6.61 -16.86 -3.18
CA ARG A 50 6.53 -17.66 -4.40
C ARG A 50 7.34 -17.04 -5.52
N ILE A 51 7.89 -17.90 -6.37
CA ILE A 51 8.61 -17.52 -7.57
C ILE A 51 7.65 -17.54 -8.76
N LEU A 52 7.57 -16.44 -9.50
CA LEU A 52 6.99 -16.39 -10.83
C LEU A 52 8.07 -16.71 -11.85
N ASP A 53 7.74 -17.49 -12.87
CA ASP A 53 8.65 -17.85 -13.96
C ASP A 53 7.91 -18.00 -15.29
N SER A 54 8.60 -18.40 -16.36
CA SER A 54 7.99 -18.57 -17.68
C SER A 54 6.87 -19.62 -17.72
N LYS A 55 6.86 -20.58 -16.78
CA LYS A 55 5.82 -21.62 -16.69
C LYS A 55 4.64 -21.15 -15.85
N ASN A 56 4.90 -20.33 -14.84
CA ASN A 56 3.91 -19.78 -13.92
C ASN A 56 4.10 -18.25 -13.81
N PRO A 57 3.78 -17.49 -14.87
CA PRO A 57 4.04 -16.06 -14.92
C PRO A 57 3.04 -15.24 -14.11
N LYS A 58 2.04 -15.88 -13.49
CA LYS A 58 0.95 -15.22 -12.77
C LYS A 58 0.71 -15.85 -11.42
N MET A 59 0.25 -15.03 -10.48
CA MET A 59 -0.22 -15.48 -9.18
C MET A 59 -1.32 -14.56 -8.65
N ILE A 60 -2.11 -15.09 -7.73
CA ILE A 60 -3.07 -14.33 -6.95
C ILE A 60 -2.70 -14.48 -5.47
N ALA A 61 -2.67 -13.36 -4.75
CA ALA A 61 -2.45 -13.34 -3.29
C ALA A 61 -3.63 -12.67 -2.60
N LYS A 62 -3.99 -13.16 -1.41
CA LYS A 62 -5.11 -12.63 -0.61
C LYS A 62 -4.64 -11.52 0.32
N ALA A 63 -5.54 -10.59 0.61
CA ALA A 63 -5.29 -9.48 1.50
C ALA A 63 -5.29 -9.93 2.97
N GLU A 64 -4.28 -9.46 3.70
CA GLU A 64 -4.19 -9.46 5.16
C GLU A 64 -4.19 -8.00 5.63
N PRO A 65 -5.30 -7.49 6.19
CA PRO A 65 -5.36 -6.11 6.69
C PRO A 65 -4.34 -5.87 7.80
N ILE A 66 -3.53 -4.81 7.66
CA ILE A 66 -2.51 -4.41 8.65
C ILE A 66 -3.09 -3.36 9.60
N SER A 67 -3.76 -2.35 9.03
CA SER A 67 -4.35 -1.23 9.76
C SER A 67 -5.65 -0.83 9.07
N ARG A 68 -6.69 -0.54 9.87
CA ARG A 68 -7.96 0.01 9.39
C ARG A 68 -8.20 1.37 10.01
N SER A 69 -8.49 2.38 9.20
CA SER A 69 -8.93 3.69 9.67
C SER A 69 -10.32 3.57 10.27
N ILE A 70 -10.43 3.69 11.60
CA ILE A 70 -11.72 3.75 12.28
C ILE A 70 -12.36 5.09 11.89
N LYS A 71 -13.37 5.05 11.01
CA LYS A 71 -14.18 6.23 10.69
C LYS A 71 -14.90 6.68 11.96
N ASN A 72 -14.40 7.72 12.61
CA ASN A 72 -15.01 8.33 13.79
C ASN A 72 -16.45 8.77 13.47
N THR A 73 -17.44 8.00 13.93
CA THR A 73 -18.82 8.48 14.06
C THR A 73 -18.97 9.23 15.38
N THR A 74 -19.55 10.41 15.28
CA THR A 74 -19.63 11.48 16.28
C THR A 74 -20.21 11.05 17.64
N SER A 75 -19.47 11.35 18.71
CA SER A 75 -19.85 11.70 20.11
C SER A 75 -21.22 11.25 20.67
N THR A 76 -21.20 10.40 21.70
CA THR A 76 -22.19 10.45 22.80
C THR A 76 -21.49 10.32 24.16
N LYS A 77 -21.90 11.19 25.09
CA LYS A 77 -21.31 11.46 26.41
C LYS A 77 -21.60 10.36 27.46
N MET A 78 -20.79 10.41 28.54
CA MET A 78 -20.99 9.98 29.95
C MET A 78 -20.67 8.53 30.35
N SER A 79 -19.64 8.35 31.19
CA SER A 79 -19.79 8.15 32.64
C SER A 79 -18.41 8.04 33.34
N HIS A 80 -18.35 8.45 34.60
CA HIS A 80 -17.16 8.79 35.38
C HIS A 80 -16.40 7.59 35.97
N ASN A 81 -15.07 7.68 36.02
CA ASN A 81 -14.34 7.37 37.26
C ASN A 81 -12.94 8.04 37.28
N ARG A 82 -12.75 8.95 38.24
CA ARG A 82 -11.47 9.59 38.57
C ARG A 82 -10.54 8.57 39.23
N LEU A 83 -9.35 8.37 38.67
CA LEU A 83 -8.15 8.15 39.50
C LEU A 83 -7.23 9.37 39.32
N SER A 84 -6.76 9.90 40.44
CA SER A 84 -5.95 11.12 40.57
C SER A 84 -4.55 10.99 39.97
N LEU A 85 -4.14 11.96 39.15
CA LEU A 85 -2.75 12.14 38.70
C LEU A 85 -1.90 12.84 39.78
N PRO A 86 -0.59 12.53 39.91
CA PRO A 86 0.35 13.38 40.63
C PRO A 86 0.72 14.64 39.81
N ASN A 87 0.93 15.76 40.51
CA ASN A 87 1.24 17.10 40.00
C ASN A 87 2.43 17.13 39.01
N ILE A 88 2.21 17.69 37.82
CA ILE A 88 3.27 18.17 36.92
C ILE A 88 3.07 19.69 36.76
N PRO A 89 4.10 20.53 37.01
CA PRO A 89 3.98 21.98 37.00
C PRO A 89 3.68 22.55 35.61
N SER A 90 2.87 23.61 35.62
CA SER A 90 2.27 24.30 34.49
C SER A 90 3.25 25.25 33.77
N THR A 91 3.77 24.85 32.62
CA THR A 91 4.21 25.78 31.55
C THR A 91 4.19 25.08 30.18
N ILE A 92 3.03 25.02 29.53
CA ILE A 92 2.96 24.77 28.09
C ILE A 92 2.03 25.82 27.48
N SER A 93 2.65 26.85 26.89
CA SER A 93 1.99 27.75 25.96
C SER A 93 1.44 26.94 24.80
N ALA A 94 0.13 27.05 24.58
CA ALA A 94 -0.57 26.46 23.46
C ALA A 94 0.02 26.96 22.12
N LYS A 95 0.54 26.04 21.30
CA LYS A 95 0.37 25.91 19.83
C LYS A 95 1.47 25.03 19.24
N LYS A 96 1.11 24.30 18.16
CA LYS A 96 1.88 23.38 17.28
C LYS A 96 1.81 21.91 17.75
N ASN A 97 1.58 20.92 16.90
CA ASN A 97 1.40 20.87 15.45
C ASN A 97 0.67 19.54 15.14
N PHE A 98 -0.29 19.54 14.23
CA PHE A 98 -1.05 18.35 13.82
C PHE A 98 -0.28 17.53 12.76
N ASP A 99 1.05 17.46 12.88
CA ASP A 99 1.97 16.96 11.85
C ASP A 99 2.83 15.79 12.34
N GLN A 100 2.27 14.78 12.99
CA GLN A 100 3.10 13.62 13.40
C GLN A 100 2.34 12.30 13.50
N LEU A 101 1.86 11.81 12.35
CA LEU A 101 1.78 10.38 12.07
C LEU A 101 2.22 10.14 10.62
N THR A 102 3.39 10.65 10.26
CA THR A 102 4.12 10.17 9.09
C THR A 102 4.68 8.80 9.43
N MET A 103 4.09 7.73 8.87
CA MET A 103 4.81 6.47 8.71
C MET A 103 6.13 6.81 8.01
N ASP A 104 7.26 6.29 8.49
CA ASP A 104 8.59 6.55 7.95
C ASP A 104 8.68 6.06 6.49
N ILE A 105 8.21 6.88 5.55
CA ILE A 105 8.49 6.75 4.13
C ILE A 105 9.95 7.21 3.96
N PRO A 106 10.85 6.40 3.37
CA PRO A 106 12.23 6.83 3.13
C PRO A 106 12.23 8.18 2.40
N GLN A 107 12.95 9.15 2.98
CA GLN A 107 13.04 10.54 2.52
C GLN A 107 13.51 10.59 1.06
N GLY A 108 12.55 10.71 0.13
CA GLY A 108 12.83 10.75 -1.31
C GLY A 108 11.60 10.51 -2.18
N ALA A 109 10.59 9.78 -1.69
CA ALA A 109 9.34 9.59 -2.42
C ALA A 109 8.43 10.81 -2.24
N LYS A 110 8.16 11.57 -3.30
CA LYS A 110 7.13 12.60 -3.32
C LYS A 110 5.92 12.04 -4.07
N PRO A 111 4.85 11.62 -3.38
CA PRO A 111 3.63 11.16 -4.05
C PRO A 111 3.12 12.25 -5.00
N SER A 112 2.89 11.92 -6.27
CA SER A 112 2.16 12.84 -7.15
C SER A 112 0.76 13.04 -6.59
N ILE A 113 0.28 14.28 -6.66
CA ILE A 113 -0.95 14.77 -6.00
C ILE A 113 -2.23 14.01 -6.41
N ASN A 114 -2.16 13.22 -7.50
CA ASN A 114 -3.26 12.43 -8.03
C ASN A 114 -3.17 10.94 -7.72
N ASN A 115 -2.14 10.48 -6.98
CA ASN A 115 -1.99 9.07 -6.64
C ASN A 115 -2.85 8.73 -5.43
N ASN A 116 -3.55 7.60 -5.49
CA ASN A 116 -4.44 7.12 -4.43
C ASN A 116 -4.01 5.80 -3.81
N PHE A 117 -2.97 5.14 -4.35
CA PHE A 117 -2.37 3.95 -3.74
C PHE A 117 -0.85 4.07 -3.67
N ILE A 118 -0.28 3.62 -2.55
CA ILE A 118 1.17 3.37 -2.43
C ILE A 118 1.37 1.86 -2.36
N VAL A 119 2.17 1.32 -3.28
CA VAL A 119 2.48 -0.09 -3.38
C VAL A 119 3.96 -0.29 -3.08
N SER A 120 4.28 -1.05 -2.04
CA SER A 120 5.65 -1.43 -1.70
C SER A 120 5.84 -2.93 -1.92
N ILE A 121 6.86 -3.30 -2.69
CA ILE A 121 7.15 -4.68 -3.06
C ILE A 121 8.46 -5.10 -2.44
N LYS A 122 8.45 -6.23 -1.71
CA LYS A 122 9.65 -6.88 -1.19
C LYS A 122 10.04 -8.04 -2.09
N THR A 123 11.14 -7.87 -2.81
CA THR A 123 11.77 -8.95 -3.58
C THR A 123 12.60 -9.82 -2.64
N GLY A 124 12.45 -11.14 -2.78
CA GLY A 124 13.10 -12.08 -1.87
C GLY A 124 14.62 -12.13 -2.01
N ASP A 125 15.26 -12.70 -0.99
CA ASP A 125 16.72 -12.81 -0.85
C ASP A 125 17.32 -13.99 -1.63
N SER A 126 16.54 -14.98 -2.06
CA SER A 126 17.15 -16.20 -2.61
C SER A 126 17.82 -15.98 -3.97
N SER A 127 18.72 -16.90 -4.34
CA SER A 127 19.41 -16.86 -5.63
C SER A 127 18.40 -16.77 -6.80
N LEU A 128 18.65 -15.86 -7.74
CA LEU A 128 17.84 -15.62 -8.94
C LEU A 128 16.43 -15.06 -8.69
N MET A 129 16.19 -14.36 -7.58
CA MET A 129 14.88 -13.74 -7.29
C MET A 129 14.66 -12.37 -7.96
N GLY A 130 15.68 -11.77 -8.58
CA GLY A 130 15.54 -10.49 -9.27
C GLY A 130 15.20 -10.60 -10.75
N THR A 131 14.49 -9.60 -11.30
CA THR A 131 14.04 -9.61 -12.70
C THR A 131 14.21 -8.26 -13.40
N ASP A 132 14.51 -8.31 -14.70
CA ASP A 132 14.43 -7.20 -15.65
C ASP A 132 13.13 -7.23 -16.47
N SER A 133 12.26 -8.20 -16.19
CA SER A 133 10.98 -8.36 -16.88
C SER A 133 9.96 -7.32 -16.43
N LYS A 134 8.94 -7.08 -17.27
CA LYS A 134 7.84 -6.19 -16.91
C LYS A 134 6.96 -6.86 -15.87
N VAL A 135 6.73 -6.18 -14.75
CA VAL A 135 5.80 -6.60 -13.70
C VAL A 135 4.51 -5.81 -13.83
N GLN A 136 3.38 -6.51 -13.82
CA GLN A 136 2.04 -5.94 -13.82
C GLN A 136 1.30 -6.32 -12.54
N LEU A 137 0.47 -5.39 -12.06
CA LEU A 137 -0.37 -5.56 -10.88
C LEU A 137 -1.82 -5.26 -11.23
N GLN A 138 -2.73 -6.07 -10.69
CA GLN A 138 -4.16 -5.83 -10.72
C GLN A 138 -4.75 -6.00 -9.32
N LEU A 139 -5.59 -5.06 -8.90
CA LEU A 139 -6.22 -5.07 -7.58
C LEU A 139 -7.66 -5.56 -7.69
N TYR A 140 -8.07 -6.38 -6.72
CA TYR A 140 -9.43 -6.89 -6.60
C TYR A 140 -9.97 -6.49 -5.24
N GLY A 141 -10.98 -5.64 -5.23
CA GLY A 141 -11.76 -5.31 -4.04
C GLY A 141 -13.14 -5.94 -4.07
N ASP A 142 -13.90 -5.79 -2.98
CA ASP A 142 -15.25 -6.35 -2.86
C ASP A 142 -16.28 -5.70 -3.79
N LYS A 143 -16.00 -4.49 -4.29
CA LYS A 143 -16.88 -3.72 -5.18
C LYS A 143 -16.42 -3.70 -6.64
N GLY A 144 -15.24 -4.24 -6.93
CA GLY A 144 -14.81 -4.53 -8.29
C GLY A 144 -13.30 -4.67 -8.46
N ILE A 145 -12.84 -4.49 -9.69
CA ILE A 145 -11.49 -4.90 -10.13
C ILE A 145 -10.85 -3.73 -10.87
N SER A 146 -9.58 -3.45 -10.58
CA SER A 146 -8.83 -2.42 -11.30
C SER A 146 -8.43 -2.88 -12.70
N GLU A 147 -7.99 -1.95 -13.54
CA GLU A 147 -7.20 -2.29 -14.71
C GLU A 147 -5.83 -2.86 -14.32
N LYS A 148 -5.14 -3.50 -15.28
CA LYS A 148 -3.76 -3.96 -15.12
C LYS A 148 -2.81 -2.78 -15.25
N MET A 149 -1.91 -2.63 -14.28
CA MET A 149 -0.96 -1.52 -14.22
C MET A 149 0.47 -2.03 -14.35
N ASN A 150 1.28 -1.36 -15.18
CA ASN A 150 2.70 -1.67 -15.28
C ASN A 150 3.48 -0.96 -14.16
N LEU A 151 4.32 -1.71 -13.44
CA LEU A 151 5.18 -1.19 -12.39
C LEU A 151 6.56 -0.86 -12.96
N ASN A 152 6.66 0.26 -13.68
CA ASN A 152 7.84 0.63 -14.47
C ASN A 152 8.65 1.80 -13.88
N LYS A 153 8.12 2.50 -12.88
CA LYS A 153 8.78 3.64 -12.24
C LYS A 153 8.55 3.60 -10.74
N SER A 154 9.56 3.15 -10.00
CA SER A 154 9.59 3.21 -8.55
C SER A 154 10.09 4.58 -8.08
N GLU A 155 9.56 5.04 -6.96
CA GLU A 155 10.01 6.19 -6.20
C GLU A 155 11.33 5.91 -5.48
N THR A 156 11.63 4.64 -5.16
CA THR A 156 12.86 4.25 -4.46
C THR A 156 13.99 3.89 -5.41
N ASN A 157 13.69 3.30 -6.56
CA ASN A 157 14.69 2.83 -7.53
C ASN A 157 14.30 3.20 -8.96
N SER A 158 15.07 4.07 -9.62
CA SER A 158 14.74 4.52 -10.98
C SER A 158 15.45 3.74 -12.10
N LYS A 159 16.39 2.84 -11.76
CA LYS A 159 17.23 2.13 -12.75
C LYS A 159 17.04 0.62 -12.72
N ASN A 160 17.08 0.02 -11.53
CA ASN A 160 17.01 -1.43 -11.34
C ASN A 160 15.84 -1.72 -10.40
N LEU A 161 14.71 -2.13 -10.97
CA LEU A 161 13.51 -2.53 -10.24
C LEU A 161 13.59 -4.03 -9.96
N PHE A 162 12.96 -4.47 -8.87
CA PHE A 162 12.79 -5.88 -8.53
C PHE A 162 14.12 -6.62 -8.39
N GLU A 163 15.12 -5.95 -7.82
CA GLU A 163 16.40 -6.57 -7.49
C GLU A 163 16.29 -7.44 -6.24
N LYS A 164 17.10 -8.50 -6.17
CA LYS A 164 17.17 -9.40 -5.01
C LYS A 164 17.32 -8.57 -3.71
N ASP A 165 16.56 -8.95 -2.69
CA ASP A 165 16.59 -8.33 -1.36
C ASP A 165 16.28 -6.82 -1.36
N ASN A 166 15.67 -6.30 -2.43
CA ASN A 166 15.35 -4.87 -2.53
C ASN A 166 13.87 -4.57 -2.22
N TYR A 167 13.61 -3.29 -1.93
CA TYR A 167 12.27 -2.72 -1.81
C TYR A 167 12.00 -1.71 -2.93
N ASP A 168 10.90 -1.92 -3.63
CA ASP A 168 10.42 -1.02 -4.68
C ASP A 168 9.06 -0.43 -4.32
N THR A 169 8.99 0.91 -4.21
CA THR A 169 7.76 1.62 -3.87
C THR A 169 7.22 2.39 -5.07
N PHE A 170 5.95 2.17 -5.40
CA PHE A 170 5.25 2.77 -6.52
C PHE A 170 4.08 3.60 -6.00
N SER A 171 3.94 4.82 -6.51
CA SER A 171 2.75 5.63 -6.26
C SER A 171 1.83 5.52 -7.47
N LEU A 172 0.66 4.90 -7.29
CA LEU A 172 -0.28 4.59 -8.37
C LEU A 172 -1.52 5.47 -8.27
N ASN A 173 -1.99 5.93 -9.42
CA ASN A 173 -3.32 6.51 -9.59
C ASN A 173 -4.22 5.47 -10.25
N ILE A 174 -5.07 4.84 -9.46
CA ILE A 174 -6.04 3.84 -9.89
C ILE A 174 -7.39 4.54 -9.99
N PRO A 175 -7.97 4.67 -11.19
CA PRO A 175 -9.28 5.29 -11.31
C PRO A 175 -10.33 4.50 -10.52
N ASP A 176 -11.30 5.23 -9.97
CA ASP A 176 -12.51 4.62 -9.44
C ASP A 176 -13.26 3.91 -10.59
N ILE A 177 -13.92 2.80 -10.29
CA ILE A 177 -14.60 1.88 -11.24
C ILE A 177 -16.06 2.28 -11.53
#